data_AF-A0A0P9I557-F1
#
_entry.id   AF-A0A0P9I557-F1
#
_cell.length_a   1.000
_cell.length_b   1.000
_cell.length_c   1.000
_cell.angle_alpha   90.00
_cell.angle_beta   90.00
_cell.angle_gamma   90.00
#
_symmetry.space_group_name_H-M   'P 1'
#
loop_
_entity.id
_entity.type
_entity.pdbx_description
1 polymer ?
#
loop_
_entity_poly.entity_id
_entity_poly.type
_entity_poly.pdbx_seq_one_letter_code
_entity_poly.pdbx_strand_id
1 'polypeptide(L)'
;GRAALYKMECELPALSRPLYECIMTGVVPIDSGIVHNNVSRLSNQRSIFHYARDAGLSTAAAAYHWVSELYNRTPFDPARDRHTEAADLPIQHGLFYWADHYPDSHLFADAESLRLSHAPNFLLIHPMNIDDAGHKHGLDTAQYRNSARSADIILADYLQRWLDAGYQVLVTADHGMNNDRSHNGLLPEEREVPLFVIGDAFSLNVDAAPRQTDLCGTVCELLGVPHDKAVCREILN
;
A
#
# COMPACT_ATOMS: atom_id res chain seq x y z
N GLY A 1 17.40 -6.45 -15.67
CA GLY A 1 15.95 -6.68 -15.88
C GLY A 1 15.24 -5.35 -16.00
N ARG A 2 13.91 -5.31 -16.14
CA ARG A 2 13.08 -4.08 -16.04
C ARG A 2 12.46 -3.88 -14.65
N ALA A 3 12.83 -4.75 -13.71
CA ALA A 3 12.31 -4.80 -12.35
C ALA A 3 13.39 -5.39 -11.42
N ALA A 4 13.25 -5.10 -10.13
CA ALA A 4 14.04 -5.71 -9.06
C ALA A 4 13.10 -6.17 -7.93
N LEU A 5 13.53 -7.20 -7.21
CA LEU A 5 12.86 -7.74 -6.02
C LEU A 5 13.81 -7.57 -4.83
N TYR A 6 13.32 -6.90 -3.80
CA TYR A 6 13.96 -6.77 -2.50
C TYR A 6 13.16 -7.52 -1.44
N LYS A 7 13.87 -8.09 -0.47
CA LYS A 7 13.26 -8.59 0.75
C LYS A 7 13.34 -7.49 1.80
N MET A 8 12.21 -7.08 2.35
CA MET A 8 12.13 -6.15 3.48
C MET A 8 11.67 -6.90 4.73
N GLU A 9 12.03 -6.38 5.89
CA GLU A 9 11.33 -6.73 7.14
C GLU A 9 10.27 -5.68 7.44
N CYS A 10 9.07 -6.12 7.79
CA CYS A 10 8.05 -5.22 8.30
C CYS A 10 8.37 -4.75 9.72
N GLU A 11 7.85 -3.58 10.04
CA GLU A 11 7.88 -3.04 11.40
C GLU A 11 6.94 -3.81 12.33
N LEU A 12 7.02 -3.51 13.62
CA LEU A 12 6.23 -4.18 14.65
C LEU A 12 5.25 -3.21 15.32
N PRO A 13 4.03 -3.68 15.67
CA PRO A 13 3.52 -5.04 15.48
C PRO A 13 3.21 -5.37 14.02
N ALA A 14 3.38 -6.65 13.63
CA ALA A 14 3.04 -7.18 12.30
C ALA A 14 1.51 -7.26 12.11
N LEU A 15 0.85 -6.10 12.15
CA LEU A 15 -0.60 -5.92 12.09
C LEU A 15 -0.94 -4.89 11.01
N SER A 16 -2.06 -5.09 10.35
CA SER A 16 -2.37 -4.36 9.12
C SER A 16 -2.54 -2.86 9.32
N ARG A 17 -3.46 -2.38 10.17
CA ARG A 17 -3.64 -0.92 10.35
C ARG A 17 -2.37 -0.20 10.83
N PRO A 18 -1.62 -0.71 11.83
CA PRO A 18 -0.31 -0.16 12.19
C PRO A 18 0.66 -0.04 11.02
N LEU A 19 0.70 -1.04 10.14
CA LEU A 19 1.66 -1.07 9.04
C LEU A 19 1.18 -0.35 7.78
N TYR A 20 -0.13 -0.16 7.60
CA TYR A 20 -0.66 0.82 6.64
C TYR A 20 -0.20 2.22 7.00
N GLU A 21 -0.27 2.58 8.28
CA GLU A 21 0.25 3.85 8.79
C GLU A 21 1.76 3.95 8.59
N CYS A 22 2.51 2.90 8.94
CA CYS A 22 3.97 2.88 8.82
C CYS A 22 4.44 3.04 7.37
N ILE A 23 3.89 2.27 6.42
CA ILE A 23 4.28 2.35 5.01
C ILE A 23 4.02 3.75 4.45
N MET A 24 2.82 4.29 4.73
CA MET A 24 2.37 5.52 4.12
C MET A 24 2.97 6.77 4.76
N THR A 25 3.53 6.69 5.98
CA THR A 25 4.08 7.84 6.72
C THR A 25 5.57 7.71 7.03
N GLY A 26 6.15 6.50 6.90
CA GLY A 26 7.51 6.19 7.33
C GLY A 26 7.71 6.20 8.85
N VAL A 27 6.64 6.24 9.65
CA VAL A 27 6.70 6.32 11.12
C VAL A 27 6.31 4.99 11.75
N VAL A 28 7.16 4.46 12.62
CA VAL A 28 6.93 3.17 13.29
C VAL A 28 5.68 3.21 14.19
N PRO A 29 4.99 2.07 14.41
CA PRO A 29 3.71 2.05 15.13
C PRO A 29 3.71 2.66 16.54
N ILE A 30 4.79 2.49 17.31
CA ILE A 30 4.88 3.04 18.67
C ILE A 30 4.91 4.57 18.68
N ASP A 31 5.50 5.18 17.65
CA ASP A 31 5.64 6.63 17.52
C ASP A 31 4.40 7.27 16.87
N SER A 32 3.78 6.58 15.89
CA SER A 32 2.53 7.04 15.28
C SER A 32 1.35 6.91 16.25
N GLY A 33 1.42 5.97 17.19
CA GLY A 33 0.36 5.62 18.14
C GLY A 33 -0.77 4.77 17.54
N ILE A 34 -0.62 4.31 16.29
CA ILE A 34 -1.51 3.29 15.69
C ILE A 34 -0.88 1.93 15.98
N VAL A 35 -1.11 1.42 17.19
CA VAL A 35 -0.39 0.22 17.71
C VAL A 35 -1.16 -1.09 17.58
N HIS A 36 -2.42 -1.06 17.14
CA HIS A 36 -3.21 -2.26 16.83
C HIS A 36 -4.39 -1.92 15.91
N ASN A 37 -5.00 -2.94 15.28
CA ASN A 37 -6.10 -2.77 14.32
C ASN A 37 -7.32 -2.00 14.88
N ASN A 38 -7.60 -2.12 16.18
CA ASN A 38 -8.73 -1.43 16.81
C ASN A 38 -8.50 0.08 17.09
N VAL A 39 -7.31 0.65 16.84
CA VAL A 39 -7.11 2.11 16.96
C VAL A 39 -7.73 2.79 15.74
N SER A 40 -9.01 3.18 15.84
CA SER A 40 -9.71 3.94 14.79
C SER A 40 -9.69 5.43 15.08
N ARG A 41 -8.83 6.16 14.35
CA ARG A 41 -8.74 7.63 14.33
C ARG A 41 -8.00 8.07 13.07
N LEU A 42 -8.11 9.36 12.76
CA LEU A 42 -7.19 9.99 11.81
C LEU A 42 -5.75 9.89 12.29
N SER A 43 -4.84 9.71 11.34
CA SER A 43 -3.41 9.83 11.54
C SER A 43 -3.08 11.24 12.06
N ASN A 44 -2.07 11.31 12.93
CA ASN A 44 -1.45 12.57 13.35
C ASN A 44 -0.12 12.82 12.63
N GLN A 45 0.21 11.96 11.67
CA GLN A 45 1.42 12.01 10.85
C GLN A 45 1.10 12.54 9.45
N ARG A 46 2.14 12.95 8.73
CA ARG A 46 2.03 13.27 7.31
C ARG A 46 2.34 12.02 6.49
N SER A 47 1.39 11.63 5.65
CA SER A 47 1.53 10.51 4.71
C SER A 47 1.88 10.98 3.30
N ILE A 48 2.22 10.05 2.39
CA ILE A 48 2.44 10.32 0.95
C ILE A 48 1.31 11.17 0.37
N PHE A 49 0.05 10.87 0.71
CA PHE A 49 -1.12 11.64 0.28
C PHE A 49 -1.05 13.11 0.68
N HIS A 50 -0.64 13.40 1.92
CA HIS A 50 -0.50 14.77 2.41
C HIS A 50 0.61 15.52 1.67
N TYR A 51 1.79 14.89 1.47
CA TYR A 51 2.90 15.53 0.74
C TYR A 51 2.54 15.81 -0.72
N ALA A 52 1.93 14.83 -1.41
CA ALA A 52 1.50 14.98 -2.80
C ALA A 52 0.47 16.12 -2.94
N ARG A 53 -0.60 16.09 -2.13
CA ARG A 53 -1.67 17.10 -2.18
C ARG A 53 -1.16 18.49 -1.84
N ASP A 54 -0.31 18.65 -0.81
CA ASP A 54 0.25 19.95 -0.44
C ASP A 54 1.18 20.53 -1.52
N ALA A 55 1.80 19.68 -2.34
CA ALA A 55 2.53 20.07 -3.54
C ALA A 55 1.63 20.32 -4.77
N GLY A 56 0.30 20.23 -4.62
CA GLY A 56 -0.66 20.44 -5.70
C GLY A 56 -0.84 19.26 -6.65
N LEU A 57 -0.34 18.08 -6.27
CA LEU A 57 -0.49 16.85 -7.05
C LEU A 57 -1.83 16.16 -6.74
N SER A 58 -2.38 15.47 -7.74
CA SER A 58 -3.61 14.69 -7.60
C SER A 58 -3.35 13.34 -6.95
N THR A 59 -4.23 12.92 -6.04
CA THR A 59 -4.13 11.65 -5.33
C THR A 59 -5.40 10.79 -5.46
N ALA A 60 -5.21 9.47 -5.50
CA ALA A 60 -6.32 8.53 -5.49
C ALA A 60 -6.03 7.26 -4.69
N ALA A 61 -7.08 6.60 -4.21
CA ALA A 61 -6.99 5.29 -3.56
C ALA A 61 -8.17 4.37 -3.89
N ALA A 62 -7.88 3.17 -4.35
CA ALA A 62 -8.79 2.03 -4.33
C ALA A 62 -8.34 1.09 -3.21
N ALA A 63 -9.01 1.15 -2.05
CA ALA A 63 -8.46 0.54 -0.84
C ALA A 63 -9.49 0.10 0.20
N TYR A 64 -9.04 -0.65 1.21
CA TYR A 64 -9.87 -0.96 2.36
C TYR A 64 -10.19 0.33 3.14
N HIS A 65 -11.38 0.41 3.72
CA HIS A 65 -11.90 1.64 4.33
C HIS A 65 -11.01 2.20 5.44
N TRP A 66 -10.15 1.38 6.06
CA TRP A 66 -9.18 1.83 7.06
C TRP A 66 -8.22 2.90 6.54
N VAL A 67 -7.90 2.87 5.25
CA VAL A 67 -7.08 3.92 4.62
C VAL A 67 -7.82 5.26 4.60
N SER A 68 -9.13 5.26 4.34
CA SER A 68 -9.98 6.45 4.48
C SER A 68 -10.06 6.93 5.93
N GLU A 69 -10.17 6.00 6.88
CA GLU A 69 -10.18 6.31 8.32
C GLU A 69 -8.88 6.95 8.81
N LEU A 70 -7.74 6.52 8.27
CA LEU A 70 -6.43 7.07 8.60
C LEU A 70 -6.20 8.47 8.00
N TYR A 71 -6.62 8.72 6.75
CA TYR A 71 -6.17 9.92 6.02
C TYR A 71 -7.27 10.91 5.62
N ASN A 72 -8.54 10.50 5.58
CA ASN A 72 -9.64 11.37 5.16
C ASN A 72 -10.61 11.68 6.29
N ARG A 73 -11.24 10.65 6.87
CA ARG A 73 -12.29 10.83 7.90
C ARG A 73 -12.51 9.56 8.72
N THR A 74 -12.62 9.73 10.04
CA THR A 74 -13.05 8.70 11.00
C THR A 74 -14.24 9.23 11.82
N PRO A 75 -15.28 8.41 12.10
CA PRO A 75 -15.49 7.04 11.62
C PRO A 75 -15.92 6.99 10.16
N PHE A 76 -15.60 5.87 9.49
CA PHE A 76 -16.06 5.59 8.13
C PHE A 76 -17.58 5.39 8.08
N ASP A 77 -18.24 6.11 7.17
CA ASP A 77 -19.64 5.94 6.84
C ASP A 77 -19.75 5.47 5.38
N PRO A 78 -20.17 4.22 5.11
CA PRO A 78 -20.22 3.69 3.75
C PRO A 78 -21.05 4.52 2.77
N ALA A 79 -22.14 5.15 3.21
CA ALA A 79 -23.00 5.92 2.31
C ALA A 79 -22.34 7.23 1.85
N ARG A 80 -21.44 7.77 2.69
CA ARG A 80 -20.77 9.05 2.48
C ARG A 80 -19.37 8.90 1.93
N ASP A 81 -18.61 7.94 2.46
CA ASP A 81 -17.16 7.87 2.30
C ASP A 81 -16.73 6.76 1.33
N ARG A 82 -17.61 5.84 0.90
CA ARG A 82 -17.26 4.78 -0.07
C ARG A 82 -16.70 5.37 -1.36
N HIS A 83 -17.36 6.39 -1.89
CA HIS A 83 -16.91 7.11 -3.08
C HIS A 83 -16.56 8.54 -2.66
N THR A 84 -15.27 8.87 -2.73
CA THR A 84 -14.76 10.19 -2.37
C THR A 84 -14.37 10.94 -3.63
N GLU A 85 -14.89 12.16 -3.75
CA GLU A 85 -14.50 13.17 -4.74
C GLU A 85 -14.43 14.50 -3.99
N ALA A 86 -13.25 14.80 -3.43
CA ALA A 86 -13.07 15.91 -2.50
C ALA A 86 -11.65 16.46 -2.57
N ALA A 87 -11.45 17.53 -3.35
CA ALA A 87 -10.13 18.11 -3.62
C ALA A 87 -9.40 18.62 -2.37
N ASP A 88 -10.11 18.90 -1.28
CA ASP A 88 -9.55 19.37 -0.01
C ASP A 88 -8.97 18.25 0.87
N LEU A 89 -9.36 17.00 0.63
CA LEU A 89 -8.88 15.84 1.41
C LEU A 89 -7.51 15.32 0.91
N PRO A 90 -6.72 14.65 1.77
CA PRO A 90 -5.47 14.03 1.36
C PRO A 90 -5.64 12.97 0.27
N ILE A 91 -6.68 12.15 0.35
CA ILE A 91 -7.11 11.26 -0.75
C ILE A 91 -8.28 11.93 -1.46
N GLN A 92 -8.01 12.55 -2.61
CA GLN A 92 -8.98 13.37 -3.32
C GLN A 92 -10.01 12.54 -4.08
N HIS A 93 -9.57 11.43 -4.68
CA HIS A 93 -10.43 10.50 -5.41
C HIS A 93 -10.34 9.10 -4.77
N GLY A 94 -11.44 8.60 -4.19
CA GLY A 94 -11.41 7.37 -3.41
C GLY A 94 -12.53 6.39 -3.75
N LEU A 95 -12.19 5.11 -3.84
CA LEU A 95 -13.14 4.00 -3.90
C LEU A 95 -12.78 3.01 -2.79
N PHE A 96 -13.60 2.97 -1.73
CA PHE A 96 -13.27 2.21 -0.52
C PHE A 96 -14.22 1.03 -0.30
N TYR A 97 -13.66 -0.17 -0.13
CA TYR A 97 -14.42 -1.36 0.28
C TYR A 97 -14.27 -1.61 1.78
N TRP A 98 -15.22 -2.35 2.36
CA TRP A 98 -15.23 -2.68 3.79
C TRP A 98 -15.54 -4.15 4.09
N ALA A 99 -15.66 -4.98 3.05
CA ALA A 99 -15.84 -6.42 3.19
C ALA A 99 -14.53 -7.12 2.86
N ASP A 100 -14.01 -7.94 3.76
CA ASP A 100 -12.68 -8.58 3.62
C ASP A 100 -12.58 -9.50 2.39
N HIS A 101 -13.74 -10.00 1.91
CA HIS A 101 -13.86 -10.84 0.71
C HIS A 101 -14.16 -10.04 -0.57
N TYR A 102 -13.98 -8.71 -0.57
CA TYR A 102 -14.18 -7.90 -1.77
C TYR A 102 -13.21 -8.37 -2.86
N PRO A 103 -13.71 -8.77 -4.05
CA PRO A 103 -12.83 -9.41 -5.04
C PRO A 103 -11.72 -8.48 -5.51
N ASP A 104 -10.47 -8.94 -5.43
CA ASP A 104 -9.32 -8.21 -5.97
C ASP A 104 -9.54 -7.79 -7.43
N SER A 105 -10.19 -8.61 -8.26
CA SER A 105 -10.50 -8.25 -9.65
C SER A 105 -11.36 -6.98 -9.78
N HIS A 106 -12.30 -6.77 -8.85
CA HIS A 106 -13.12 -5.57 -8.81
C HIS A 106 -12.32 -4.39 -8.26
N LEU A 107 -11.49 -4.62 -7.25
CA LEU A 107 -10.61 -3.57 -6.72
C LEU A 107 -9.61 -3.05 -7.75
N PHE A 108 -8.97 -3.93 -8.52
CA PHE A 108 -8.07 -3.52 -9.60
C PHE A 108 -8.82 -2.78 -10.72
N ALA A 109 -10.07 -3.15 -11.00
CA ALA A 109 -10.92 -2.40 -11.93
C ALA A 109 -11.32 -1.02 -11.37
N ASP A 110 -11.59 -0.91 -10.07
CA ASP A 110 -11.85 0.36 -9.37
C ASP A 110 -10.61 1.27 -9.47
N ALA A 111 -9.42 0.73 -9.24
CA ALA A 111 -8.15 1.45 -9.38
C ALA A 111 -7.91 1.95 -10.82
N GLU A 112 -8.14 1.11 -11.83
CA GLU A 112 -8.01 1.51 -13.22
C GLU A 112 -9.05 2.58 -13.61
N SER A 113 -10.28 2.48 -13.08
CA SER A 113 -11.31 3.51 -13.26
C SER A 113 -10.87 4.86 -12.70
N LEU A 114 -10.27 4.88 -11.50
CA LEU A 114 -9.68 6.08 -10.91
C LEU A 114 -8.54 6.64 -11.79
N ARG A 115 -7.64 5.78 -12.27
CA ARG A 115 -6.51 6.18 -13.12
C ARG A 115 -6.98 6.82 -14.43
N LEU A 116 -7.98 6.22 -15.10
CA LEU A 116 -8.52 6.73 -16.35
C LEU A 116 -9.32 8.03 -16.17
N SER A 117 -10.04 8.17 -15.06
CA SER A 117 -10.92 9.32 -14.83
C SER A 117 -10.16 10.55 -14.32
N HIS A 118 -9.09 10.33 -13.55
CA HIS A 118 -8.42 11.41 -12.81
C HIS A 118 -6.92 11.55 -13.09
N ALA A 119 -6.28 10.55 -13.73
CA ALA A 119 -4.83 10.52 -13.96
C ALA A 119 -4.01 10.98 -12.74
N PRO A 120 -4.23 10.40 -11.55
CA PRO A 120 -3.63 10.87 -10.31
C PRO A 120 -2.11 10.69 -10.35
N ASN A 121 -1.37 11.60 -9.72
CA ASN A 121 0.08 11.47 -9.59
C ASN A 121 0.48 10.34 -8.63
N PHE A 122 -0.34 10.11 -7.60
CA PHE A 122 -0.19 8.99 -6.67
C PHE A 122 -1.48 8.19 -6.56
N LEU A 123 -1.42 6.89 -6.86
CA LEU A 123 -2.52 5.93 -6.75
C LEU A 123 -2.14 4.79 -5.81
N LEU A 124 -2.90 4.62 -4.74
CA LEU A 124 -2.81 3.43 -3.88
C LEU A 124 -3.83 2.38 -4.30
N ILE A 125 -3.39 1.13 -4.42
CA ILE A 125 -4.24 -0.04 -4.69
C ILE A 125 -4.00 -1.05 -3.56
N HIS A 126 -5.03 -1.39 -2.80
CA HIS A 126 -4.90 -2.23 -1.61
C HIS A 126 -5.82 -3.47 -1.67
N PRO A 127 -5.39 -4.58 -2.33
CA PRO A 127 -6.11 -5.86 -2.32
C PRO A 127 -6.02 -6.57 -0.95
N MET A 128 -6.99 -7.44 -0.65
CA MET A 128 -7.07 -8.15 0.66
C MET A 128 -7.11 -9.68 0.51
N ASN A 129 -7.43 -10.23 -0.66
CA ASN A 129 -7.75 -11.66 -0.76
C ASN A 129 -6.60 -12.61 -0.39
N ILE A 130 -5.33 -12.16 -0.45
CA ILE A 130 -4.19 -12.96 0.00
C ILE A 130 -4.22 -13.11 1.53
N ASP A 131 -4.41 -12.00 2.26
CA ASP A 131 -4.52 -12.00 3.72
C ASP A 131 -5.78 -12.75 4.20
N ASP A 132 -6.93 -12.48 3.58
CA ASP A 132 -8.19 -13.17 3.86
C ASP A 132 -8.08 -14.70 3.65
N ALA A 133 -7.41 -15.14 2.57
CA ALA A 133 -7.12 -16.56 2.37
C ALA A 133 -6.15 -17.12 3.42
N GLY A 134 -5.19 -16.31 3.87
CA GLY A 134 -4.25 -16.63 4.95
C GLY A 134 -4.98 -16.88 6.27
N HIS A 135 -5.88 -15.99 6.67
CA HIS A 135 -6.73 -16.16 7.85
C HIS A 135 -7.67 -17.38 7.76
N LYS A 136 -8.19 -17.68 6.56
CA LYS A 136 -9.10 -18.82 6.37
C LYS A 136 -8.38 -20.16 6.35
N HIS A 137 -7.17 -20.22 5.80
CA HIS A 137 -6.52 -21.49 5.45
C HIS A 137 -5.12 -21.67 6.06
N GLY A 138 -4.37 -20.59 6.27
CA GLY A 138 -2.98 -20.60 6.76
C GLY A 138 -1.96 -20.50 5.64
N LEU A 139 -0.72 -20.11 5.99
CA LEU A 139 0.39 -19.87 5.08
C LEU A 139 0.68 -21.06 4.14
N ASP A 140 0.86 -22.27 4.69
CA ASP A 140 1.27 -23.44 3.91
C ASP A 140 0.09 -24.16 3.23
N THR A 141 -0.79 -23.39 2.60
CA THR A 141 -1.95 -23.93 1.87
C THR A 141 -1.93 -23.58 0.41
N ALA A 142 -2.57 -24.42 -0.40
CA ALA A 142 -2.74 -24.14 -1.82
C ALA A 142 -3.63 -22.91 -2.03
N GLN A 143 -4.59 -22.67 -1.14
CA GLN A 143 -5.49 -21.51 -1.15
C GLN A 143 -4.69 -20.21 -1.05
N TYR A 144 -3.84 -20.07 -0.02
CA TYR A 144 -2.99 -18.88 0.15
C TYR A 144 -2.10 -18.64 -1.08
N ARG A 145 -1.38 -19.68 -1.54
CA ARG A 145 -0.51 -19.59 -2.72
C ARG A 145 -1.27 -19.26 -4.01
N ASN A 146 -2.48 -19.80 -4.19
CA ASN A 146 -3.30 -19.55 -5.37
C ASN A 146 -3.94 -18.15 -5.33
N SER A 147 -4.21 -17.57 -4.16
CA SER A 147 -4.61 -16.16 -4.06
C SER A 147 -3.51 -15.25 -4.57
N ALA A 148 -2.25 -15.48 -4.19
CA ALA A 148 -1.12 -14.71 -4.71
C ALA A 148 -0.94 -14.85 -6.23
N ARG A 149 -1.09 -16.07 -6.78
CA ARG A 149 -1.08 -16.29 -8.25
C ARG A 149 -2.25 -15.60 -8.95
N SER A 150 -3.42 -15.54 -8.31
CA SER A 150 -4.58 -14.86 -8.88
C SER A 150 -4.36 -13.34 -8.94
N ALA A 151 -3.77 -12.76 -7.89
CA ALA A 151 -3.36 -11.35 -7.88
C ALA A 151 -2.31 -11.04 -8.95
N ASP A 152 -1.32 -11.93 -9.15
CA ASP A 152 -0.31 -11.80 -10.22
C ASP A 152 -0.93 -11.77 -11.62
N ILE A 153 -1.89 -12.68 -11.91
CA ILE A 153 -2.63 -12.68 -13.18
C ILE A 153 -3.37 -11.37 -13.40
N ILE A 154 -4.09 -10.88 -12.39
CA ILE A 154 -4.84 -9.61 -12.48
C ILE A 154 -3.87 -8.44 -12.71
N LEU A 155 -2.76 -8.38 -11.96
CA LEU A 155 -1.76 -7.33 -12.09
C LEU A 155 -1.13 -7.32 -13.50
N ALA A 156 -0.90 -8.49 -14.10
CA ALA A 156 -0.33 -8.62 -15.43
C ALA A 156 -1.18 -7.93 -16.52
N ASP A 157 -2.51 -7.87 -16.36
CA ASP A 157 -3.42 -7.19 -17.29
C ASP A 157 -3.22 -5.66 -17.32
N TYR A 158 -2.72 -5.08 -16.23
CA TYR A 158 -2.61 -3.62 -16.06
C TYR A 158 -1.17 -3.10 -16.07
N LEU A 159 -0.20 -3.89 -15.60
CA LEU A 159 1.16 -3.42 -15.30
C LEU A 159 1.82 -2.69 -16.50
N GLN A 160 1.82 -3.30 -17.68
CA GLN A 160 2.44 -2.68 -18.86
C GLN A 160 1.73 -1.37 -19.24
N ARG A 161 0.41 -1.30 -19.12
CA ARG A 161 -0.37 -0.09 -19.41
C ARG A 161 -0.02 1.05 -18.45
N TRP A 162 0.20 0.75 -17.16
CA TRP A 162 0.61 1.75 -16.18
C TRP A 162 2.00 2.29 -16.49
N LEU A 163 2.94 1.41 -16.85
CA LEU A 163 4.28 1.81 -17.28
C LEU A 163 4.24 2.68 -18.55
N ASP A 164 3.44 2.29 -19.55
CA ASP A 164 3.27 3.06 -20.78
C ASP A 164 2.62 4.43 -20.53
N ALA A 165 1.82 4.56 -19.46
CA ALA A 165 1.26 5.81 -18.97
C ALA A 165 2.23 6.63 -18.10
N GLY A 166 3.47 6.17 -17.92
CA GLY A 166 4.54 6.87 -17.20
C GLY A 166 4.58 6.61 -15.69
N TYR A 167 3.75 5.72 -15.16
CA TYR A 167 3.79 5.38 -13.74
C TYR A 167 5.03 4.56 -13.38
N GLN A 168 5.54 4.80 -12.17
CA GLN A 168 6.50 3.93 -11.50
C GLN A 168 5.71 3.03 -10.54
N VAL A 169 5.97 1.73 -10.55
CA VAL A 169 5.16 0.75 -9.81
C VAL A 169 5.98 0.12 -8.70
N LEU A 170 5.45 0.17 -7.48
CA LEU A 170 5.94 -0.57 -6.32
C LEU A 170 4.86 -1.57 -5.90
N VAL A 171 5.22 -2.83 -5.69
CA VAL A 171 4.32 -3.87 -5.15
C VAL A 171 4.95 -4.43 -3.89
N THR A 172 4.23 -4.35 -2.77
CA THR A 172 4.72 -4.81 -1.47
C THR A 172 3.57 -5.27 -0.59
N ALA A 173 3.90 -5.74 0.62
CA ALA A 173 2.95 -6.10 1.65
C ALA A 173 3.29 -5.36 2.96
N ASP A 174 2.28 -5.21 3.79
CA ASP A 174 2.41 -4.75 5.17
C ASP A 174 3.06 -5.81 6.06
N HIS A 175 2.56 -7.05 6.02
CA HIS A 175 3.11 -8.19 6.76
C HIS A 175 2.90 -9.52 6.01
N GLY A 176 3.37 -10.60 6.61
CA GLY A 176 3.11 -11.97 6.16
C GLY A 176 2.02 -12.68 6.99
N MET A 177 2.04 -14.02 7.00
CA MET A 177 1.02 -14.87 7.62
C MET A 177 1.68 -16.14 8.14
N ASN A 178 1.23 -16.68 9.27
CA ASN A 178 1.73 -17.94 9.82
C ASN A 178 0.75 -19.11 9.62
N ASN A 179 1.16 -20.32 10.03
CA ASN A 179 0.33 -21.53 9.92
C ASN A 179 -0.79 -21.61 10.97
N ASP A 180 -0.75 -20.79 12.01
CA ASP A 180 -1.86 -20.59 12.95
C ASP A 180 -2.94 -19.65 12.40
N ARG A 181 -2.81 -19.24 11.12
CA ARG A 181 -3.74 -18.36 10.40
C ARG A 181 -3.84 -16.98 11.02
N SER A 182 -2.73 -16.55 11.60
CA SER A 182 -2.57 -15.24 12.20
C SER A 182 -1.29 -14.58 11.67
N HIS A 183 -1.16 -13.32 12.00
CA HIS A 183 0.07 -12.56 11.96
C HIS A 183 0.23 -11.89 13.34
N ASN A 184 1.14 -10.91 13.48
CA ASN A 184 1.53 -10.21 14.73
C ASN A 184 2.67 -10.85 15.55
N GLY A 185 3.31 -11.91 15.05
CA GLY A 185 4.48 -12.50 15.68
C GLY A 185 5.82 -11.97 15.17
N LEU A 186 6.89 -12.65 15.59
CA LEU A 186 8.27 -12.34 15.21
C LEU A 186 8.83 -13.32 14.18
N LEU A 187 7.99 -14.23 13.65
CA LEU A 187 8.44 -15.25 12.72
C LEU A 187 8.86 -14.61 11.38
N PRO A 188 9.87 -15.16 10.69
CA PRO A 188 10.27 -14.68 9.37
C PRO A 188 9.10 -14.63 8.39
N GLU A 189 8.23 -15.64 8.36
CA GLU A 189 7.05 -15.68 7.49
C GLU A 189 5.98 -14.63 7.81
N GLU A 190 6.02 -14.01 9.00
CA GLU A 190 5.14 -12.91 9.38
C GLU A 190 5.77 -11.55 9.08
N ARG A 191 7.10 -11.47 9.00
CA ARG A 191 7.84 -10.21 8.92
C ARG A 191 8.54 -9.96 7.59
N GLU A 192 8.98 -11.00 6.90
CA GLU A 192 9.67 -10.87 5.61
C GLU A 192 8.64 -10.64 4.50
N VAL A 193 8.64 -9.42 3.95
CA VAL A 193 7.72 -9.00 2.89
C VAL A 193 8.48 -8.64 1.61
N PRO A 194 7.93 -8.90 0.42
CA PRO A 194 8.58 -8.53 -0.82
C PRO A 194 8.42 -7.02 -1.09
N LEU A 195 9.38 -6.42 -1.77
CA LEU A 195 9.23 -5.17 -2.50
C LEU A 195 9.67 -5.39 -3.94
N PHE A 196 8.71 -5.39 -4.86
CA PHE A 196 8.98 -5.32 -6.28
C PHE A 196 8.97 -3.85 -6.72
N VAL A 197 9.99 -3.42 -7.46
CA VAL A 197 10.03 -2.10 -8.10
C VAL A 197 10.13 -2.28 -9.62
N ILE A 198 9.32 -1.53 -10.36
CA ILE A 198 9.22 -1.60 -11.82
C ILE A 198 9.08 -0.19 -12.40
N GLY A 199 9.94 0.16 -13.34
CA GLY A 199 9.95 1.46 -14.00
C GLY A 199 11.35 2.05 -14.13
N ASP A 200 11.47 3.12 -14.92
CA ASP A 200 12.75 3.71 -15.32
C ASP A 200 13.35 4.63 -14.24
N ALA A 201 12.62 4.93 -13.16
CA ALA A 201 13.13 5.71 -12.03
C ALA A 201 13.95 4.89 -11.04
N PHE A 202 13.98 3.55 -11.18
CA PHE A 202 14.68 2.66 -10.25
C PHE A 202 16.05 2.23 -10.78
N SER A 203 17.03 2.19 -9.89
CA SER A 203 18.42 1.76 -10.20
C SER A 203 18.54 0.26 -10.43
N LEU A 204 17.58 -0.52 -9.89
CA LEU A 204 17.59 -1.98 -9.85
C LEU A 204 18.86 -2.55 -9.18
N ASN A 205 19.51 -1.76 -8.32
CA ASN A 205 20.68 -2.18 -7.56
C ASN A 205 20.32 -3.36 -6.65
N VAL A 206 20.91 -4.53 -6.88
CA VAL A 206 20.64 -5.76 -6.12
C VAL A 206 21.17 -5.74 -4.69
N ASP A 207 22.11 -4.84 -4.40
CA ASP A 207 22.68 -4.66 -3.06
C ASP A 207 21.91 -3.63 -2.21
N ALA A 208 20.85 -3.04 -2.76
CA ALA A 208 19.99 -2.13 -2.01
C ALA A 208 19.22 -2.88 -0.91
N ALA A 209 19.05 -2.22 0.24
CA ALA A 209 18.39 -2.77 1.42
C ALA A 209 17.28 -1.82 1.91
N PRO A 210 16.20 -1.64 1.13
CA PRO A 210 15.10 -0.78 1.53
C PRO A 210 14.43 -1.31 2.81
N ARG A 211 14.07 -0.40 3.71
CA ARG A 211 13.25 -0.71 4.89
C ARG A 211 11.81 -0.27 4.65
N GLN A 212 10.86 -0.88 5.36
CA GLN A 212 9.45 -0.51 5.24
C GLN A 212 9.20 0.98 5.57
N THR A 213 9.97 1.56 6.51
CA THR A 213 9.91 2.99 6.87
C THR A 213 10.43 3.92 5.78
N ASP A 214 11.24 3.42 4.83
CA ASP A 214 11.84 4.23 3.77
C ASP A 214 10.85 4.47 2.61
N LEU A 215 9.78 3.66 2.51
CA LEU A 215 8.83 3.69 1.40
C LEU A 215 8.13 5.05 1.24
N CYS A 216 7.74 5.69 2.33
CA CYS A 216 7.10 7.00 2.27
C CYS A 216 8.01 8.04 1.61
N GLY A 217 9.29 8.11 2.01
CA GLY A 217 10.23 9.06 1.42
C GLY A 217 10.62 8.68 0.00
N THR A 218 10.85 7.40 -0.28
CA THR A 218 11.11 6.91 -1.65
C THR A 218 9.99 7.30 -2.61
N VAL A 219 8.72 7.12 -2.24
CA VAL A 219 7.60 7.54 -3.09
C VAL A 219 7.53 9.06 -3.23
N CYS A 220 7.83 9.83 -2.18
CA CYS A 220 7.85 11.28 -2.27
C CYS A 220 8.99 11.81 -3.19
N GLU A 221 10.17 11.17 -3.18
CA GLU A 221 11.25 11.45 -4.14
C GLU A 221 10.81 11.16 -5.58
N LEU A 222 10.14 10.03 -5.82
CA LEU A 222 9.58 9.70 -7.15
C LEU A 222 8.55 10.73 -7.64
N LEU A 223 7.76 11.29 -6.72
CA LEU A 223 6.79 12.35 -7.01
C LEU A 223 7.45 13.74 -7.15
N GLY A 224 8.72 13.89 -6.77
CA GLY A 224 9.43 15.17 -6.78
C GLY A 224 8.86 16.18 -5.79
N VAL A 225 8.30 15.73 -4.66
CA VAL A 225 7.65 16.60 -3.67
C VAL A 225 8.55 16.80 -2.43
N PRO A 226 8.52 17.98 -1.78
CA PRO A 226 9.25 18.18 -0.53
C PRO A 226 8.72 17.29 0.61
N HIS A 227 9.63 16.60 1.32
CA HIS A 227 9.31 15.78 2.49
C HIS A 227 10.47 15.75 3.50
N ASP A 228 10.21 15.22 4.69
CA ASP A 228 11.15 15.04 5.80
C ASP A 228 11.40 13.56 6.13
N LYS A 229 10.90 12.65 5.29
CA LYS A 229 10.96 11.19 5.49
C LYS A 229 12.29 10.57 5.06
N ALA A 230 12.64 9.47 5.70
CA ALA A 230 13.78 8.63 5.31
C ALA A 230 13.56 8.05 3.90
N VAL A 231 14.66 7.84 3.18
CA VAL A 231 14.66 7.38 1.79
C VAL A 231 15.75 6.31 1.64
N CYS A 232 15.41 5.18 1.02
CA CYS A 232 16.42 4.29 0.47
C CYS A 232 16.83 4.85 -0.90
N ARG A 233 17.96 5.54 -0.95
CA ARG A 233 18.43 6.19 -2.20
C ARG A 233 19.00 5.18 -3.19
N GLU A 234 19.47 4.05 -2.68
CA GLU A 234 20.10 2.99 -3.45
C GLU A 234 19.16 2.35 -4.47
N ILE A 235 17.83 2.42 -4.25
CA ILE A 235 16.82 1.91 -5.20
C ILE A 235 16.42 2.92 -6.28
N LEU A 236 16.83 4.18 -6.19
CA LEU A 236 16.48 5.26 -7.13
C LEU A 236 17.67 5.60 -8.06
N ASN A 237 17.35 6.10 -9.26
CA ASN A 237 18.33 6.64 -10.22
C ASN A 237 18.78 8.08 -9.92
#